data_AF-A0A2D8FT59-F1
#
_entry.id   AF-A0A2D8FT59-F1
#
_cell.length_a   1.000
_cell.length_b   1.000
_cell.length_c   1.000
_cell.angle_alpha   90.00
_cell.angle_beta   90.00
_cell.angle_gamma   90.00
#
_symmetry.space_group_name_H-M   'P 1'
#
loop_
_entity.id
_entity.type
_entity.pdbx_description
1 polymer ?
#
loop_
_entity_poly.entity_id
_entity_poly.type
_entity_poly.pdbx_seq_one_letter_code
_entity_poly.pdbx_strand_id
1 'polypeptide(L)'
;MAKGLWKIIALSLAGVLAIVVLVVVGGVIAVLASDKGLIAEDAALLIISAVMAVLMMALSLWLGVAWMARIDEAAREAHKASWFYGGSGGLAVGGVFIILASTPPAARLTVPAWFDGRTDPAAYAASGAVGLMALMLIGYGVVWGWWWLARR
;
A
#
# COMPACT_ATOMS: atom_id res chain seq x y z
N MET A 1 -12.68 -20.96 -12.92
CA MET A 1 -12.51 -19.49 -12.96
C MET A 1 -13.80 -18.86 -13.47
N ALA A 2 -14.35 -17.87 -12.76
CA ALA A 2 -15.51 -17.12 -13.23
C ALA A 2 -15.22 -16.49 -14.61
N LYS A 3 -16.20 -16.53 -15.52
CA LYS A 3 -16.06 -15.95 -16.87
C LYS A 3 -15.71 -14.46 -16.76
N GLY A 4 -14.62 -14.03 -17.39
CA GLY A 4 -14.22 -12.62 -17.46
C GLY A 4 -13.12 -12.18 -16.49
N LEU A 5 -12.62 -13.05 -15.61
CA LEU A 5 -11.52 -12.71 -14.69
C LEU A 5 -10.22 -12.33 -15.43
N TRP A 6 -9.90 -13.04 -16.51
CA TRP A 6 -8.75 -12.72 -17.38
C TRP A 6 -8.79 -11.29 -17.91
N LYS A 7 -9.99 -10.75 -18.22
CA LYS A 7 -10.12 -9.37 -18.69
C LYS A 7 -9.72 -8.37 -17.60
N ILE A 8 -10.07 -8.62 -16.34
CA ILE A 8 -9.60 -7.78 -15.23
C ILE A 8 -8.08 -7.89 -15.16
N ILE A 9 -7.52 -9.10 -15.14
CA ILE A 9 -6.06 -9.29 -15.02
C ILE A 9 -5.32 -8.52 -16.13
N ALA A 10 -5.78 -8.65 -17.38
CA ALA A 10 -5.22 -7.90 -18.51
C ALA A 10 -5.36 -6.38 -18.33
N LEU A 11 -6.52 -5.89 -17.88
CA LEU A 11 -6.75 -4.48 -17.58
C LEU A 11 -5.87 -3.98 -16.41
N SER A 12 -5.64 -4.79 -15.38
CA SER A 12 -4.73 -4.47 -14.29
C SER A 12 -3.31 -4.27 -14.80
N LEU A 13 -2.82 -5.22 -15.59
CA LEU A 13 -1.47 -5.17 -16.16
C LEU A 13 -1.31 -3.98 -17.11
N ALA A 14 -2.30 -3.76 -17.98
CA ALA A 14 -2.32 -2.61 -18.88
C ALA A 14 -2.39 -1.28 -18.12
N GLY A 15 -3.18 -1.20 -17.04
CA GLY A 15 -3.28 -0.02 -16.19
C GLY A 15 -1.97 0.30 -15.48
N VAL A 16 -1.31 -0.71 -14.90
CA VAL A 16 0.02 -0.54 -14.29
C VAL A 16 1.03 -0.07 -15.32
N LEU A 17 1.06 -0.71 -16.50
CA LEU A 17 1.97 -0.32 -17.58
C LEU A 17 1.71 1.12 -18.04
N ALA A 18 0.44 1.51 -18.21
CA ALA A 18 0.08 2.87 -18.60
C ALA A 18 0.56 3.91 -17.57
N ILE A 19 0.40 3.64 -16.26
CA ILE A 19 0.91 4.52 -15.21
C ILE A 19 2.44 4.59 -15.26
N VAL A 20 3.12 3.46 -15.43
CA VAL A 20 4.59 3.43 -15.56
C VAL A 20 5.06 4.29 -16.74
N VAL A 21 4.42 4.14 -17.90
CA VAL A 21 4.73 4.95 -19.09
C VAL A 21 4.50 6.45 -18.81
N LEU A 22 3.36 6.81 -18.21
CA LEU A 22 3.06 8.20 -17.86
C LEU A 22 4.07 8.80 -16.88
N VAL A 23 4.48 8.03 -15.87
CA VAL A 23 5.47 8.45 -14.87
C VAL A 23 6.85 8.59 -15.49
N VAL A 24 7.26 7.67 -16.37
CA VAL A 24 8.54 7.77 -17.08
C VAL A 24 8.55 8.99 -18.00
N VAL A 25 7.52 9.18 -18.82
CA VAL A 25 7.41 10.34 -19.73
C VAL A 25 7.35 11.65 -18.94
N GLY A 26 6.53 11.71 -17.88
CA GLY A 26 6.46 12.87 -16.98
C GLY A 26 7.80 13.13 -16.29
N GLY A 27 8.52 12.06 -15.92
CA GLY A 27 9.87 12.11 -15.37
C GLY A 27 10.85 12.79 -16.31
N VAL A 28 10.92 12.34 -17.57
CA VAL A 28 11.77 12.95 -18.59
C VAL A 28 11.42 14.43 -18.79
N ILE A 29 10.13 14.76 -18.90
CA ILE A 29 9.67 16.15 -19.07
C ILE A 29 10.11 17.02 -17.89
N ALA A 30 9.98 16.53 -16.66
CA ALA A 30 10.33 17.29 -15.48
C ALA A 30 11.85 17.52 -15.37
N VAL A 31 12.66 16.51 -15.71
CA VAL A 31 14.13 16.66 -15.79
C VAL A 31 14.50 17.73 -16.82
N LEU A 32 13.94 17.67 -18.03
CA LEU A 32 14.19 18.67 -19.07
C LEU A 32 13.72 20.09 -18.67
N ALA A 33 12.64 20.19 -17.90
CA ALA A 33 12.17 21.46 -17.36
C ALA A 33 13.09 21.99 -16.26
N SER A 34 13.64 21.10 -15.43
CA SER A 34 14.59 21.46 -14.39
C SER A 34 15.93 21.92 -14.95
N ASP A 35 16.46 21.24 -15.97
CA ASP A 35 17.68 21.63 -16.70
C ASP A 35 17.57 23.03 -17.32
N LYS A 36 16.35 23.46 -17.67
CA LYS A 36 16.05 24.80 -18.20
C LYS A 36 15.78 25.85 -17.12
N GLY A 37 15.88 25.49 -15.84
CA GLY A 37 15.59 26.37 -14.71
C GLY A 37 14.11 26.72 -14.55
N LEU A 38 13.19 25.98 -15.18
CA LEU A 38 11.75 26.24 -15.08
C LEU A 38 11.15 25.72 -13.77
N ILE A 39 11.74 24.65 -13.22
CA ILE A 39 11.33 24.03 -11.95
C ILE A 39 12.57 23.58 -11.16
N ALA A 40 12.51 23.64 -9.83
CA ALA A 40 13.54 23.08 -8.98
C ALA A 40 13.52 21.54 -9.04
N GLU A 41 14.68 20.90 -8.91
CA GLU A 41 14.84 19.45 -9.03
C GLU A 41 14.07 18.68 -7.96
N ASP A 42 14.10 19.16 -6.72
CA ASP A 42 13.35 18.60 -5.59
C ASP A 42 11.83 18.70 -5.79
N ALA A 43 11.36 19.82 -6.33
CA ALA A 43 9.97 20.01 -6.71
C ALA A 43 9.55 19.06 -7.84
N ALA A 44 10.40 18.86 -8.85
CA ALA A 44 10.16 17.91 -9.94
C ALA A 44 9.99 16.48 -9.40
N LEU A 45 10.92 16.02 -8.56
CA LEU A 45 10.89 14.70 -7.93
C LEU A 45 9.64 14.52 -7.06
N LEU A 46 9.27 15.53 -6.29
CA LEU A 46 8.07 15.49 -5.44
C LEU A 46 6.80 15.37 -6.29
N ILE A 47 6.66 16.18 -7.34
CA ILE A 47 5.49 16.16 -8.24
C ILE A 47 5.34 14.79 -8.89
N ILE A 48 6.42 14.23 -9.46
CA ILE A 48 6.37 12.91 -10.12
C ILE A 48 5.98 11.82 -9.11
N SER A 49 6.60 11.83 -7.93
CA SER A 49 6.33 10.85 -6.88
C SER A 49 4.88 10.94 -6.39
N ALA A 50 4.36 12.16 -6.22
CA ALA A 50 2.98 12.38 -5.81
C ALA A 50 1.97 11.92 -6.88
N VAL A 51 2.20 12.26 -8.15
CA VAL A 51 1.36 11.81 -9.27
C VAL A 51 1.35 10.29 -9.36
N MET A 52 2.52 9.65 -9.29
CA MET A 52 2.63 8.19 -9.28
C MET A 52 1.84 7.58 -8.11
N ALA A 53 2.03 8.09 -6.90
CA ALA A 53 1.34 7.60 -5.71
C ALA A 53 -0.19 7.70 -5.86
N VAL A 54 -0.70 8.85 -6.31
CA VAL A 54 -2.15 9.06 -6.51
C VAL A 54 -2.70 8.11 -7.57
N LEU A 55 -2.04 7.99 -8.73
CA LEU A 55 -2.50 7.11 -9.80
C LEU A 55 -2.49 5.63 -9.37
N MET A 56 -1.45 5.19 -8.66
CA MET A 56 -1.37 3.83 -8.16
C MET A 56 -2.45 3.54 -7.11
N MET A 57 -2.74 4.48 -6.22
CA MET A 57 -3.82 4.31 -5.23
C MET A 57 -5.19 4.30 -5.90
N ALA A 58 -5.44 5.17 -6.87
CA ALA A 58 -6.68 5.18 -7.65
C ALA A 58 -6.89 3.86 -8.41
N LEU A 59 -5.83 3.35 -9.06
CA LEU A 59 -5.87 2.06 -9.74
C LEU A 59 -6.14 0.91 -8.74
N SER A 60 -5.47 0.90 -7.60
CA SER A 60 -5.66 -0.10 -6.54
C SER A 60 -7.12 -0.14 -6.05
N LEU A 61 -7.72 1.03 -5.78
CA LEU A 61 -9.13 1.12 -5.38
C LEU A 61 -10.07 0.60 -6.46
N TRP A 62 -9.88 1.05 -7.70
CA TRP A 62 -10.69 0.59 -8.82
C TRP A 62 -10.58 -0.92 -9.02
N LEU A 63 -9.36 -1.48 -8.94
CA LEU A 63 -9.12 -2.91 -9.04
C LEU A 63 -9.77 -3.69 -7.91
N GLY A 64 -9.70 -3.19 -6.68
CA GLY A 64 -10.35 -3.81 -5.52
C GLY A 64 -11.87 -3.93 -5.72
N VAL A 65 -12.51 -2.85 -6.17
CA VAL A 65 -13.96 -2.84 -6.47
C VAL A 65 -14.28 -3.76 -7.65
N ALA A 66 -13.52 -3.66 -8.74
CA ALA A 66 -13.71 -4.46 -9.94
C ALA A 66 -13.54 -5.96 -9.67
N TRP A 67 -12.59 -6.33 -8.82
CA TRP A 67 -12.34 -7.71 -8.42
C TRP A 67 -13.48 -8.25 -7.56
N MET A 68 -13.85 -7.54 -6.49
CA MET A 68 -14.95 -7.92 -5.60
C MET A 68 -16.29 -8.08 -6.34
N ALA A 69 -16.53 -7.29 -7.38
CA ALA A 69 -17.75 -7.39 -8.18
C ALA A 69 -17.84 -8.67 -9.03
N ARG A 70 -16.73 -9.40 -9.24
CA ARG A 70 -16.67 -10.54 -10.20
C ARG A 70 -16.31 -11.89 -9.58
N ILE A 71 -15.73 -11.92 -8.40
CA ILE A 71 -15.46 -13.18 -7.68
C ILE A 71 -16.75 -13.78 -7.11
N ASP A 72 -16.72 -15.07 -6.81
CA ASP A 72 -17.85 -15.78 -6.21
C ASP A 72 -18.12 -15.33 -4.77
N GLU A 73 -19.29 -15.70 -4.25
CA GLU A 73 -19.73 -15.30 -2.91
C GLU A 73 -18.83 -15.85 -1.81
N ALA A 74 -18.36 -17.09 -1.93
CA ALA A 74 -17.48 -17.70 -0.95
C ALA A 74 -16.16 -16.92 -0.85
N ALA A 75 -15.56 -16.56 -1.99
CA ALA A 75 -14.37 -15.73 -2.04
C ALA A 75 -14.63 -14.32 -1.47
N ARG A 76 -15.78 -13.69 -1.77
CA ARG A 76 -16.15 -12.40 -1.16
C ARG A 76 -16.24 -12.47 0.35
N GLU A 77 -16.91 -13.48 0.89
CA GLU A 77 -17.02 -13.68 2.33
C GLU A 77 -15.66 -13.93 2.98
N ALA A 78 -14.78 -14.69 2.33
CA ALA A 78 -13.41 -14.87 2.80
C ALA A 78 -12.68 -13.53 2.88
N HIS A 79 -12.72 -12.68 1.84
CA HIS A 79 -12.09 -11.36 1.86
C HIS A 79 -12.67 -10.45 2.96
N LYS A 80 -14.01 -10.41 3.11
CA LYS A 80 -14.68 -9.59 4.15
C LYS A 80 -14.29 -10.02 5.56
N ALA A 81 -14.35 -11.32 5.84
CA ALA A 81 -13.97 -11.87 7.13
C ALA A 81 -12.49 -11.59 7.44
N SER A 82 -11.62 -11.76 6.45
CA SER A 82 -10.18 -11.51 6.58
C SER A 82 -9.86 -10.04 6.85
N TRP A 83 -10.55 -9.13 6.17
CA TRP A 83 -10.38 -7.71 6.41
C TRP A 83 -10.89 -7.29 7.79
N PHE A 84 -12.09 -7.72 8.16
CA PHE A 84 -12.69 -7.34 9.44
C PHE A 84 -11.94 -7.94 10.62
N TYR A 85 -11.79 -9.27 10.69
CA TYR A 85 -11.14 -9.91 11.83
C TYR A 85 -9.62 -9.85 11.76
N GLY A 86 -9.04 -10.18 10.60
CA GLY A 86 -7.60 -10.22 10.41
C GLY A 86 -6.97 -8.83 10.39
N GLY A 87 -7.53 -7.93 9.58
CA GLY A 87 -7.09 -6.54 9.50
C GLY A 87 -7.23 -5.79 10.82
N SER A 88 -8.39 -5.88 11.49
CA SER A 88 -8.57 -5.25 12.80
C SER A 88 -7.70 -5.89 13.89
N GLY A 89 -7.47 -7.21 13.84
CA GLY A 89 -6.54 -7.89 14.73
C GLY A 89 -5.10 -7.38 14.57
N GLY A 90 -4.63 -7.25 13.33
CA GLY A 90 -3.33 -6.64 13.03
C GLY A 90 -3.24 -5.18 13.51
N LEU A 91 -4.31 -4.40 13.32
CA LEU A 91 -4.40 -3.03 13.81
C LEU A 91 -4.37 -2.97 15.35
N ALA A 92 -5.04 -3.89 16.05
CA ALA A 92 -5.02 -3.96 17.50
C ALA A 92 -3.61 -4.25 18.05
N VAL A 93 -2.87 -5.16 17.41
CA VAL A 93 -1.45 -5.40 17.73
C VAL A 93 -0.61 -4.15 17.47
N GLY A 94 -0.84 -3.45 16.35
CA GLY A 94 -0.24 -2.14 16.08
C GLY A 94 -0.52 -1.11 17.18
N GLY A 95 -1.76 -1.07 17.67
CA GLY A 95 -2.19 -0.20 18.78
C GLY A 95 -1.42 -0.47 20.07
N VAL A 96 -1.12 -1.74 20.38
CA VAL A 96 -0.25 -2.09 21.51
C VAL A 96 1.14 -1.46 21.34
N PHE A 97 1.75 -1.56 20.15
CA PHE A 97 3.04 -0.93 19.90
C PHE A 97 3.00 0.59 20.04
N ILE A 98 1.93 1.25 19.58
CA ILE A 98 1.74 2.70 19.74
C ILE A 98 1.67 3.08 21.22
N ILE A 99 0.89 2.35 22.03
CA ILE A 99 0.77 2.59 23.48
C ILE A 99 2.12 2.37 24.18
N LEU A 100 2.84 1.30 23.85
CA LEU A 100 4.15 1.04 24.43
C LEU A 100 5.16 2.13 24.04
N ALA A 101 5.11 2.62 22.79
CA ALA A 101 5.98 3.69 22.31
C ALA A 101 5.79 5.01 23.07
N SER A 102 4.63 5.27 23.68
CA SER A 102 4.40 6.47 24.49
C SER A 102 4.95 6.39 25.92
N THR A 103 5.53 5.25 26.32
CA THR A 103 6.03 5.05 27.68
C THR A 103 7.50 5.49 27.83
N PRO A 104 7.93 5.99 29.01
CA PRO A 104 9.32 6.38 29.22
C PRO A 104 10.37 5.28 28.91
N PRO A 105 10.12 3.99 29.21
CA PRO A 105 11.03 2.90 28.83
C PRO A 105 11.29 2.79 27.32
N ALA A 106 10.35 3.19 26.47
CA ALA A 106 10.49 3.08 25.02
C ALA A 106 11.60 3.97 24.45
N ALA A 107 11.99 5.05 25.15
CA ALA A 107 13.11 5.89 24.76
C ALA A 107 14.45 5.14 24.67
N ARG A 108 14.55 3.94 25.29
CA ARG A 108 15.73 3.07 25.22
C ARG A 108 15.74 2.16 23.98
N LEU A 109 14.62 2.04 23.29
CA LEU A 109 14.48 1.21 22.09
C LEU A 109 14.54 2.14 20.87
N THR A 110 15.68 2.12 20.18
CA THR A 110 15.83 2.81 18.91
C THR A 110 15.60 1.80 17.78
N VAL A 111 14.48 1.96 17.08
CA VAL A 111 14.21 1.19 15.85
C VAL A 111 14.64 2.08 14.69
N PRO A 112 15.57 1.64 13.81
CA PRO A 112 15.96 2.44 12.66
C PRO A 112 14.77 2.62 11.73
N ALA A 113 14.61 3.84 11.18
CA ALA A 113 13.66 4.06 10.10
C ALA A 113 14.05 3.21 8.88
N TRP A 114 13.07 2.73 8.14
CA TRP A 114 13.29 1.89 6.96
C TRP A 114 13.82 2.68 5.74
N PHE A 115 13.81 4.00 5.80
CA PHE A 115 14.16 4.86 4.68
C PHE A 115 15.57 5.44 4.88
N ASP A 116 16.55 4.72 4.35
CA ASP A 116 17.94 5.14 4.06
C ASP A 116 18.55 6.16 5.05
N GLY A 117 18.73 5.74 6.31
CA GLY A 117 19.44 6.54 7.32
C GLY A 117 18.72 7.79 7.80
N ARG A 118 17.49 8.07 7.33
CA ARG A 118 16.71 9.21 7.79
C ARG A 118 16.24 9.02 9.24
N THR A 119 16.41 10.07 10.04
CA THR A 119 16.00 10.08 11.46
C THR A 119 15.01 11.20 11.78
N ASP A 120 14.40 11.81 10.76
CA ASP A 120 13.38 12.83 10.95
C ASP A 120 12.00 12.22 11.30
N PRO A 121 11.11 12.98 11.95
CA PRO A 121 9.79 12.46 12.34
C PRO A 121 8.96 11.91 11.18
N ALA A 122 9.07 12.45 9.97
CA ALA A 122 8.32 11.97 8.82
C ALA A 122 8.80 10.59 8.36
N ALA A 123 10.11 10.31 8.40
CA ALA A 123 10.67 8.99 8.10
C ALA A 123 10.21 7.92 9.11
N TYR A 124 10.14 8.27 10.39
CA TYR A 124 9.61 7.36 11.42
C TYR A 124 8.10 7.14 11.27
N ALA A 125 7.34 8.19 10.98
CA ALA A 125 5.90 8.07 10.70
C ALA A 125 5.63 7.17 9.49
N ALA A 126 6.38 7.34 8.40
CA ALA A 126 6.30 6.46 7.24
C ALA A 126 6.67 5.01 7.58
N SER A 127 7.75 4.79 8.35
CA SER A 127 8.18 3.45 8.76
C SER A 127 7.12 2.76 9.62
N GLY A 128 6.53 3.49 10.57
CA GLY A 128 5.42 3.02 11.40
C GLY A 128 4.17 2.69 10.57
N ALA A 129 3.85 3.52 9.57
CA ALA A 129 2.73 3.26 8.66
C ALA A 129 2.93 1.97 7.85
N VAL A 130 4.13 1.73 7.31
CA VAL A 130 4.43 0.47 6.59
C VAL A 130 4.39 -0.72 7.55
N GLY A 131 4.94 -0.58 8.76
CA GLY A 131 4.86 -1.63 9.79
C GLY A 131 3.42 -1.99 10.16
N LEU A 132 2.56 -0.98 10.31
CA LEU A 132 1.14 -1.19 10.59
C LEU A 132 0.42 -1.87 9.43
N MET A 133 0.67 -1.44 8.19
CA MET A 133 0.15 -2.10 7.00
C MET A 133 0.58 -3.56 6.94
N ALA A 134 1.84 -3.87 7.27
CA ALA A 134 2.34 -5.24 7.31
C ALA A 134 1.60 -6.09 8.35
N LEU A 135 1.39 -5.58 9.56
CA LEU A 135 0.61 -6.28 10.59
C LEU A 135 -0.83 -6.55 10.15
N MET A 136 -1.49 -5.56 9.52
CA MET A 136 -2.84 -5.73 8.97
C MET A 136 -2.87 -6.79 7.86
N LEU A 137 -1.88 -6.82 6.96
CA LEU A 137 -1.78 -7.80 5.88
C LEU A 137 -1.46 -9.21 6.39
N ILE A 138 -0.62 -9.33 7.42
CA ILE A 138 -0.33 -10.61 8.09
C ILE A 138 -1.61 -11.14 8.74
N GLY A 139 -2.30 -10.31 9.54
CA GLY A 139 -3.55 -10.69 10.19
C GLY A 139 -4.62 -11.07 9.16
N TYR A 140 -4.74 -10.29 8.08
CA TYR A 140 -5.58 -10.59 6.94
C TYR A 140 -5.25 -11.98 6.35
N GLY A 141 -3.97 -12.27 6.08
CA GLY A 141 -3.54 -13.54 5.47
C GLY A 141 -3.82 -14.76 6.38
N VAL A 142 -3.62 -14.60 7.68
CA VAL A 142 -3.92 -15.64 8.69
C VAL A 142 -5.41 -15.98 8.69
N VAL A 143 -6.28 -14.96 8.81
CA VAL A 143 -7.73 -15.20 8.85
C VAL A 143 -8.24 -15.70 7.50
N TRP A 144 -7.67 -15.22 6.40
CA TRP A 144 -8.01 -15.72 5.06
C TRP A 144 -7.70 -17.21 4.91
N GLY A 145 -6.48 -17.63 5.31
CA GLY A 145 -6.09 -19.04 5.28
C GLY A 145 -6.96 -19.89 6.21
N TRP A 146 -7.20 -19.41 7.42
CA TRP A 146 -8.10 -20.07 8.38
C TRP A 146 -9.51 -20.25 7.84
N TRP A 147 -10.07 -19.23 7.17
CA TRP A 147 -11.44 -19.25 6.65
C TRP A 147 -11.68 -20.45 5.73
N TRP A 148 -10.71 -20.73 4.85
CA TRP A 148 -10.73 -21.88 3.95
C TRP A 148 -10.53 -23.20 4.70
N LEU A 149 -9.55 -23.28 5.60
CA LEU A 149 -9.27 -24.51 6.36
C LEU A 149 -10.45 -24.95 7.21
N ALA A 150 -11.17 -24.01 7.81
CA ALA A 150 -12.34 -24.29 8.65
C ALA A 150 -13.60 -24.71 7.87
N ARG A 151 -13.58 -24.59 6.53
CA ARG A 151 -14.71 -24.90 5.64
C ARG A 151 -14.35 -25.94 4.57
N ARG A 152 -13.26 -26.67 4.80
CA ARG A 152 -12.98 -27.93 4.11
C ARG A 152 -13.82 -29.03 4.71
#